data_AF-A0A8T2QSL5-F1
#
_entry.id   AF-A0A8T2QSL5-F1
#
_cell.length_a   1.000
_cell.length_b   1.000
_cell.length_c   1.000
_cell.angle_alpha   90.00
_cell.angle_beta   90.00
_cell.angle_gamma   90.00
#
_symmetry.space_group_name_H-M   'P 1'
#
loop_
_entity.id
_entity.type
_entity.pdbx_description
1 polymer ?
#
loop_
_entity_poly.entity_id
_entity_poly.type
_entity_poly.pdbx_seq_one_letter_code
_entity_poly.pdbx_strand_id
1 'polypeptide(L)'
;MRFISSYSNNISAREQLRKQKAPSNSTKRNSLAQVIRRILTALPCNAQSLSPSPYFDQSLFHFDARLISATDQYMLCTEHPIKFISRRKPNALKFKINPGLDRGGGDVPAKRVASFIFHPIYPFAITIQQAYMEPTIVNFHIRR
;
A
#
# COMPACT_ATOMS: atom_id res chain seq x y z
N MET A 1 -4.27 17.53 -13.48
CA MET A 1 -3.56 17.98 -12.26
C MET A 1 -2.26 17.19 -12.15
N ARG A 2 -1.10 17.85 -12.25
CA ARG A 2 0.21 17.24 -12.00
C ARG A 2 0.43 17.21 -10.48
N PHE A 3 0.10 16.09 -9.84
CA PHE A 3 0.44 15.88 -8.44
C PHE A 3 1.82 15.25 -8.39
N ILE A 4 2.80 15.97 -7.85
CA ILE A 4 4.16 15.45 -7.65
C ILE A 4 4.31 15.17 -6.16
N SER A 5 4.25 13.89 -5.78
CA SER A 5 4.66 13.43 -4.46
C SER A 5 6.09 12.89 -4.53
N SER A 6 6.91 13.31 -3.59
CA SER A 6 8.26 12.82 -3.36
C SER A 6 8.46 12.67 -1.85
N TYR A 7 9.42 11.87 -1.42
CA TYR A 7 9.67 11.65 0.01
C TYR A 7 9.96 12.94 0.76
N SER A 8 10.60 13.90 0.08
CA SER A 8 10.93 15.20 0.65
C SER A 8 9.71 16.11 0.83
N ASN A 9 8.65 15.93 0.03
CA ASN A 9 7.47 16.80 0.05
C ASN A 9 6.22 16.18 0.72
N ASN A 10 6.20 14.86 0.94
CA ASN A 10 5.05 14.17 1.55
C ASN A 10 5.21 14.06 3.07
N ILE A 11 4.57 14.98 3.80
CA ILE A 11 4.60 15.04 5.27
C ILE A 11 4.08 13.73 5.90
N SER A 12 3.08 13.09 5.30
CA SER A 12 2.49 11.85 5.79
C SER A 12 3.43 10.64 5.63
N ALA A 13 4.17 10.58 4.53
CA ALA A 13 5.22 9.56 4.35
C ALA A 13 6.31 9.71 5.43
N ARG A 14 6.69 10.95 5.76
CA ARG A 14 7.63 11.23 6.85
C ARG A 14 7.07 10.83 8.21
N GLU A 15 5.78 11.03 8.45
CA GLU A 15 5.12 10.59 9.68
C GLU A 15 5.04 9.06 9.79
N GLN A 16 4.76 8.35 8.69
CA GLN A 16 4.78 6.89 8.66
C GLN A 16 6.17 6.34 8.97
N LEU A 17 7.22 6.91 8.37
CA LEU A 17 8.60 6.55 8.67
C LEU A 17 8.94 6.80 10.15
N ARG A 18 8.47 7.91 10.72
CA ARG A 18 8.62 8.20 12.16
C ARG A 18 7.88 7.18 13.02
N LYS A 19 6.66 6.75 12.64
CA LYS A 19 5.90 5.71 13.34
C LYS A 19 6.58 4.35 13.28
N GLN A 20 7.20 4.00 12.15
CA GLN A 20 7.99 2.77 12.01
C GLN A 20 9.27 2.80 12.85
N LYS A 21 9.91 3.97 12.96
CA LYS A 21 11.12 4.18 13.79
C LYS A 21 10.82 4.40 15.26
N ALA A 22 9.58 4.76 15.62
CA ALA A 22 9.20 5.00 16.99
C ALA A 22 9.19 3.67 17.76
N PRO A 23 9.85 3.59 18.93
CA PRO A 23 9.75 2.42 19.78
C PRO A 23 8.29 2.23 20.19
N SER A 24 7.76 1.00 20.06
CA SER A 24 6.42 0.70 20.57
C SER A 24 6.42 0.92 22.09
N ASN A 25 5.69 1.92 22.57
CA ASN A 25 5.59 2.27 23.99
C ASN A 25 4.91 1.20 24.88
N SER A 26 4.71 -0.02 24.39
CA SER A 26 4.17 -1.14 25.15
C SER A 26 5.27 -1.80 26.00
N THR A 27 5.43 -1.25 27.20
CA THR A 27 5.69 -1.90 28.50
C THR A 27 6.52 -3.21 28.54
N LYS A 28 7.58 -3.15 29.38
CA LYS A 28 8.42 -4.22 29.98
C LYS A 28 9.79 -4.47 29.31
N ARG A 29 10.81 -4.49 30.18
CA ARG A 29 12.28 -4.52 29.98
C ARG A 29 12.86 -5.65 29.11
N ASN A 30 12.04 -6.48 28.46
CA ASN A 30 12.46 -7.50 27.47
C ASN A 30 12.37 -7.01 26.01
N SER A 31 12.04 -5.73 25.78
CA SER A 31 11.62 -5.20 24.48
C SER A 31 12.75 -4.76 23.55
N LEU A 32 13.94 -4.42 24.06
CA LEU A 32 14.97 -3.76 23.25
C LEU A 32 15.53 -4.67 22.14
N ALA A 33 15.80 -5.94 22.43
CA ALA A 33 16.21 -6.92 21.41
C ALA A 33 15.12 -7.18 20.35
N GLN A 34 13.85 -7.10 20.74
CA GLN A 34 12.71 -7.28 19.84
C GLN A 34 12.50 -6.04 18.96
N VAL A 35 12.73 -4.85 19.51
CA VAL A 35 12.79 -3.58 18.78
C VAL A 35 13.97 -3.57 17.82
N ILE A 36 15.17 -3.98 18.25
CA ILE A 36 16.35 -4.11 17.37
C ILE A 36 16.03 -5.09 16.24
N ARG A 37 15.50 -6.29 16.52
CA ARG A 37 15.12 -7.23 15.47
C ARG A 37 14.13 -6.63 14.47
N ARG A 38 13.11 -5.91 14.93
CA ARG A 38 12.16 -5.20 14.06
C ARG A 38 12.80 -4.09 13.23
N ILE A 39 13.69 -3.30 13.80
CA ILE A 39 14.43 -2.25 13.09
C ILE A 39 15.36 -2.89 12.05
N LEU A 40 16.06 -3.98 12.41
CA LEU A 40 16.92 -4.73 11.50
C LEU A 40 16.13 -5.37 10.35
N THR A 41 14.90 -5.86 10.59
CA THR A 41 14.02 -6.34 9.49
C THR A 41 13.57 -5.22 8.55
N ALA A 42 13.65 -3.96 8.98
CA ALA A 42 13.34 -2.79 8.15
C ALA A 42 14.59 -2.22 7.45
N LEU A 43 15.78 -2.80 7.67
CA LEU A 43 17.02 -2.42 7.02
C LEU A 43 17.35 -3.36 5.84
N PRO A 44 17.91 -2.82 4.74
CA PRO A 44 18.19 -1.42 4.50
C PRO A 44 16.90 -0.61 4.27
N CYS A 45 16.76 0.53 4.97
CA CYS A 45 15.67 1.49 4.72
C CYS A 45 15.92 2.14 3.37
N ASN A 46 15.56 1.46 2.29
CA ASN A 46 15.78 1.95 0.95
C ASN A 46 14.69 2.97 0.63
N ALA A 47 15.05 4.25 0.43
CA ALA A 47 14.10 5.25 -0.05
C ALA A 47 13.46 4.85 -1.40
N GLN A 48 14.07 3.90 -2.14
CA GLN A 48 13.53 3.32 -3.36
C GLN A 48 12.41 2.29 -3.13
N SER A 49 12.25 1.74 -1.91
CA SER A 49 11.16 0.79 -1.61
C SER A 49 9.84 1.48 -1.30
N LEU A 50 9.85 2.80 -1.17
CA LEU A 50 8.63 3.57 -1.12
C LEU A 50 8.21 3.91 -2.56
N SER A 51 6.92 4.21 -2.75
CA SER A 51 6.37 4.67 -4.02
C SER A 51 6.29 6.20 -4.05
N PRO A 52 6.84 6.86 -5.08
CA PRO A 52 6.70 8.31 -5.27
C PRO A 52 5.33 8.68 -5.86
N SER A 53 4.38 7.75 -5.95
CA SER A 53 3.10 7.98 -6.60
C SER A 53 2.16 8.89 -5.80
N PRO A 54 1.48 9.86 -6.45
CA PRO A 54 0.55 10.77 -5.78
C PRO A 54 -0.70 10.07 -5.23
N TYR A 55 -0.94 8.82 -5.61
CA TYR A 55 -2.01 8.00 -5.06
C TYR A 55 -1.81 7.68 -3.58
N PHE A 56 -0.55 7.65 -3.12
CA PHE A 56 -0.20 7.42 -1.72
C PHE A 56 -0.04 8.71 -0.91
N ASP A 57 -0.27 9.87 -1.53
CA ASP A 57 -0.31 11.13 -0.82
C ASP A 57 -1.59 11.24 0.01
N GLN A 58 -1.46 11.07 1.32
CA GLN A 58 -2.58 11.15 2.25
C GLN A 58 -3.15 12.55 2.35
N SER A 59 -2.46 13.61 1.89
CA SER A 59 -3.05 14.95 1.79
C SER A 59 -4.04 15.07 0.64
N LEU A 60 -3.90 14.23 -0.39
CA LEU A 60 -4.77 14.21 -1.58
C LEU A 60 -5.90 13.21 -1.43
N PHE A 61 -5.60 12.02 -0.91
CA PHE A 61 -6.52 10.90 -0.85
C PHE A 61 -6.63 10.30 0.55
N HIS A 62 -7.84 9.86 0.89
CA HIS A 62 -8.12 8.97 1.99
C HIS A 62 -8.27 7.55 1.43
N PHE A 63 -7.51 6.62 1.99
CA PHE A 63 -7.50 5.19 1.64
C PHE A 63 -7.17 4.35 2.88
N ASP A 64 -7.51 3.06 2.86
CA ASP A 64 -7.19 2.14 3.96
C ASP A 64 -5.77 1.61 3.82
N ALA A 65 -4.88 2.06 4.71
CA ALA A 65 -3.46 1.68 4.71
C ALA A 65 -3.22 0.19 5.06
N ARG A 66 -4.25 -0.54 5.52
CA ARG A 66 -4.18 -2.00 5.76
C ARG A 66 -4.33 -2.80 4.47
N LEU A 67 -4.98 -2.22 3.46
CA LEU A 67 -5.22 -2.85 2.17
C LEU A 67 -4.13 -2.51 1.15
N ILE A 68 -3.48 -1.35 1.34
CA ILE A 68 -2.48 -0.85 0.41
C ILE A 68 -1.46 0.03 1.13
N SER A 69 -0.19 -0.12 0.76
CA SER A 69 0.90 0.66 1.33
C SER A 69 1.73 1.30 0.23
N ALA A 70 2.35 2.43 0.55
CA ALA A 70 3.36 3.06 -0.31
C ALA A 70 4.66 2.26 -0.33
N THR A 71 4.87 1.35 0.61
CA THR A 71 6.03 0.44 0.63
C THR A 71 5.80 -0.74 -0.29
N ASP A 72 6.84 -1.16 -0.98
CA ASP A 72 6.87 -2.37 -1.81
C ASP A 72 6.79 -3.62 -0.92
N GLN A 73 5.56 -4.00 -0.58
CA GLN A 73 5.25 -5.14 0.27
C GLN A 73 4.11 -5.96 -0.33
N TYR A 74 4.23 -7.27 -0.24
CA TYR A 74 3.15 -8.20 -0.58
C TYR A 74 2.08 -8.19 0.52
N MET A 75 0.86 -7.82 0.16
CA MET A 75 -0.29 -7.76 1.05
C MET A 75 -1.21 -8.95 0.78
N LEU A 76 -2.00 -9.38 1.76
CA LEU A 76 -3.04 -10.38 1.51
C LEU A 76 -4.12 -9.77 0.59
N CYS A 77 -4.53 -10.49 -0.46
CA CYS A 77 -5.64 -10.06 -1.31
C CYS A 77 -6.91 -9.91 -0.47
N THR A 78 -7.60 -8.80 -0.66
CA THR A 78 -8.86 -8.52 0.02
C THR A 78 -10.02 -8.63 -0.95
N GLU A 79 -11.16 -9.13 -0.48
CA GLU A 79 -12.40 -9.18 -1.27
C GLU A 79 -12.96 -7.77 -1.53
N HIS A 80 -12.81 -6.88 -0.55
CA HIS A 80 -13.35 -5.55 -0.62
C HIS A 80 -12.50 -4.63 -1.53
N PRO A 81 -13.15 -3.77 -2.33
CA PRO A 81 -12.43 -2.86 -3.20
C PRO A 81 -11.73 -1.74 -2.43
N ILE A 82 -10.53 -1.40 -2.89
CA ILE A 82 -9.72 -0.33 -2.33
C ILE A 82 -10.20 0.99 -2.92
N LYS A 83 -10.71 1.88 -2.07
CA LYS A 83 -11.27 3.18 -2.46
C LYS A 83 -10.29 4.29 -2.13
N PHE A 84 -10.05 5.17 -3.11
CA PHE A 84 -9.30 6.42 -2.94
C PHE A 84 -10.28 7.59 -3.01
N ILE A 85 -10.59 8.14 -1.84
CA ILE A 85 -11.55 9.24 -1.68
C ILE A 85 -10.77 10.55 -1.61
N SER A 86 -11.20 11.58 -2.32
CA SER A 86 -10.51 12.88 -2.24
C SER A 86 -10.63 13.49 -0.84
N ARG A 87 -9.52 14.02 -0.31
CA ARG A 87 -9.58 14.84 0.92
C ARG A 87 -10.10 16.25 0.69
N ARG A 88 -9.89 16.82 -0.51
CA ARG A 88 -10.32 18.19 -0.84
C ARG A 88 -11.83 18.33 -0.99
N LYS A 89 -12.50 17.26 -1.45
CA LYS A 89 -13.96 17.19 -1.56
C LYS A 89 -14.42 15.93 -0.81
N PRO A 90 -15.02 16.07 0.39
CA PRO A 90 -15.46 14.92 1.16
C PRO A 90 -16.41 14.06 0.32
N ASN A 91 -16.29 12.73 0.46
CA ASN A 91 -17.06 11.70 -0.26
C ASN A 91 -16.91 11.64 -1.79
N ALA A 92 -16.00 12.42 -2.39
CA ALA A 92 -15.70 12.30 -3.82
C ALA A 92 -14.75 11.12 -4.07
N LEU A 93 -15.29 9.96 -4.45
CA LEU A 93 -14.50 8.82 -4.91
C LEU A 93 -13.73 9.20 -6.19
N LYS A 94 -12.40 9.09 -6.17
CA LYS A 94 -11.54 9.45 -7.31
C LYS A 94 -10.95 8.25 -8.02
N PHE A 95 -10.75 7.16 -7.30
CA PHE A 95 -10.19 5.94 -7.87
C PHE A 95 -10.61 4.75 -7.02
N LYS A 96 -10.80 3.60 -7.68
CA LYS A 96 -11.21 2.35 -7.04
C LYS A 96 -10.44 1.22 -7.70
N ILE A 97 -9.75 0.43 -6.88
CA ILE A 97 -9.11 -0.82 -7.32
C ILE A 97 -10.01 -1.95 -6.85
N ASN A 98 -10.52 -2.72 -7.81
CA ASN A 98 -11.09 -4.03 -7.52
C ASN A 98 -9.94 -5.02 -7.66
N PRO A 99 -9.43 -5.59 -6.56
CA PRO A 99 -8.45 -6.66 -6.65
C PRO A 99 -9.01 -7.88 -7.40
N GLY A 100 -10.32 -8.00 -7.61
CA GLY A 100 -10.89 -9.02 -8.50
C GLY A 100 -10.73 -10.41 -7.89
N LEU A 101 -11.65 -10.76 -6.99
CA LEU A 101 -11.92 -12.15 -6.64
C LEU A 101 -13.06 -12.72 -7.50
N ASP A 102 -13.40 -12.05 -8.62
CA ASP A 102 -14.47 -12.41 -9.53
C ASP A 102 -14.09 -13.63 -10.40
N ARG A 103 -13.82 -14.77 -9.76
CA ARG A 103 -14.04 -16.07 -10.38
C ARG A 103 -15.34 -16.60 -9.79
N GLY A 104 -16.42 -16.44 -10.55
CA GLY A 104 -17.65 -17.18 -10.30
C GLY A 104 -17.34 -18.67 -10.35
N GLY A 105 -17.38 -19.33 -9.19
CA GLY A 105 -17.11 -20.76 -9.07
C GLY A 105 -16.70 -21.08 -7.64
N GLY A 106 -17.42 -21.99 -7.00
CA GLY A 106 -17.38 -22.31 -5.57
C GLY A 106 -16.10 -22.95 -5.03
N ASP A 107 -14.92 -22.50 -5.46
CA ASP A 107 -13.64 -22.92 -4.87
C ASP A 107 -13.19 -21.95 -3.78
N VAL A 108 -12.76 -22.52 -2.66
CA VAL A 108 -12.22 -21.80 -1.50
C VAL A 108 -11.20 -20.78 -1.99
N PRO A 109 -11.30 -19.49 -1.62
CA PRO A 109 -10.36 -18.49 -2.11
C PRO A 109 -8.95 -18.89 -1.68
N ALA A 110 -8.12 -19.28 -2.64
CA ALA A 110 -6.71 -19.48 -2.41
C ALA A 110 -6.17 -18.20 -1.78
N LYS A 111 -5.42 -18.31 -0.66
CA LYS A 111 -4.79 -17.16 -0.01
C LYS A 111 -3.80 -16.52 -0.97
N ARG A 112 -4.29 -15.55 -1.74
CA ARG A 112 -3.49 -14.81 -2.72
C ARG A 112 -2.81 -13.64 -2.03
N VAL A 113 -1.57 -13.36 -2.42
CA VAL A 113 -0.89 -12.12 -2.06
C VAL A 113 -0.89 -11.18 -3.26
N ALA A 114 -1.09 -9.89 -3.01
CA ALA A 114 -1.07 -8.83 -4.00
C ALA A 114 0.10 -7.87 -3.74
N SER A 115 0.76 -7.45 -4.82
CA SER A 115 1.60 -6.25 -4.86
C SER A 115 0.92 -5.19 -5.74
N PHE A 116 1.09 -3.92 -5.36
CA PHE A 116 0.49 -2.78 -6.05
C PHE A 116 1.56 -1.80 -6.50
N ILE A 117 1.64 -1.59 -7.81
CA ILE A 117 2.62 -0.68 -8.42
C ILE A 117 1.85 0.48 -9.03
N PHE A 118 2.11 1.69 -8.54
CA PHE A 118 1.48 2.89 -9.09
C PHE A 118 2.48 3.69 -9.91
N HIS A 119 2.03 4.19 -11.07
CA HIS A 119 2.86 5.06 -11.87
C HIS A 119 3.07 6.41 -11.16
N PRO A 120 4.29 6.97 -11.15
CA PRO A 120 4.60 8.23 -10.47
C PRO A 120 3.88 9.47 -11.02
N ILE A 121 3.27 9.39 -12.21
CA ILE A 121 2.85 10.56 -12.99
C ILE A 121 1.51 10.27 -13.67
N TYR A 122 1.44 9.15 -14.39
CA TYR A 122 0.23 8.77 -15.11
C TYR A 122 -0.82 8.18 -14.18
N PRO A 123 -2.11 8.32 -14.53
CA PRO A 123 -3.22 7.77 -13.77
C PRO A 123 -3.35 6.23 -13.99
N PHE A 124 -2.28 5.51 -13.68
CA PHE A 124 -2.07 4.11 -13.99
C PHE A 124 -1.55 3.36 -12.76
N ALA A 125 -2.12 2.19 -12.50
CA ALA A 125 -1.67 1.27 -11.47
C ALA A 125 -1.73 -0.17 -11.97
N ILE A 126 -0.85 -1.02 -11.45
CA ILE A 126 -0.77 -2.43 -11.73
C ILE A 126 -0.98 -3.17 -10.41
N THR A 127 -1.86 -4.17 -10.42
CA THR A 127 -1.98 -5.13 -9.32
C THR A 127 -1.46 -6.48 -9.78
N ILE A 128 -0.51 -7.05 -9.04
CA ILE A 128 0.07 -8.37 -9.32
C ILE A 128 -0.35 -9.30 -8.20
N GLN A 129 -1.09 -10.36 -8.52
CA GLN A 129 -1.57 -11.35 -7.56
C GLN A 129 -0.90 -12.69 -7.77
N GLN A 130 -0.41 -13.27 -6.68
CA GLN A 130 0.27 -14.55 -6.67
C GLN A 130 -0.39 -15.48 -5.65
N ALA A 131 -0.50 -16.76 -6.01
CA ALA A 131 -0.91 -17.83 -5.11
C ALA A 131 -0.08 -19.08 -5.40
N TYR A 132 0.08 -19.92 -4.38
CA TYR A 132 0.85 -21.16 -4.50
C TYR A 132 0.18 -22.09 -5.51
N MET A 133 0.96 -22.60 -6.47
CA MET A 133 0.49 -23.48 -7.56
C MET A 133 -0.61 -22.90 -8.45
N GLU A 134 -0.78 -21.58 -8.45
CA GLU A 134 -1.76 -20.86 -9.25
C GLU A 134 -1.04 -19.87 -10.19
N PRO A 135 -1.57 -19.61 -11.39
CA PRO A 135 -0.99 -18.63 -12.30
C PRO A 135 -1.03 -17.23 -11.70
N THR A 136 0.04 -16.46 -11.93
CA THR A 136 0.09 -15.04 -11.53
C THR A 136 -0.94 -14.26 -12.34
N ILE A 137 -1.77 -13.47 -11.65
CA ILE A 137 -2.74 -12.58 -12.29
C ILE A 137 -2.23 -11.15 -12.23
N VAL A 138 -2.21 -10.47 -13.38
CA VAL A 138 -1.80 -9.07 -13.49
C VAL A 138 -3.00 -8.25 -13.97
N ASN A 139 -3.39 -7.26 -13.18
CA ASN A 139 -4.48 -6.34 -13.50
C ASN A 139 -3.94 -4.93 -13.77
N PHE A 140 -4.40 -4.32 -14.85
CA PHE A 140 -4.05 -2.97 -15.24
C PHE A 140 -5.21 -2.02 -14.94
N HIS A 141 -4.96 -1.02 -14.11
CA HIS A 141 -5.95 -0.04 -13.69
C HIS A 141 -5.60 1.32 -14.27
N ILE A 142 -6.40 1.79 -15.23
CA ILE A 142 -6.24 3.10 -15.86
C ILE A 142 -7.43 3.97 -15.46
N ARG A 143 -7.16 5.17 -14.93
CA ARG A 143 -8.19 6.19 -14.71
C ARG A 143 -8.21 7.15 -15.90
N ARG A 144 -9.34 7.20 -16.61
CA ARG A 144 -9.64 8.20 -17.66
C ARG A 144 -9.88 9.59 -17.06
#